data_AF-A0A453APK3-F1
#
_entry.id   AF-A0A453APK3-F1
#
_cell.length_a   1.000
_cell.length_b   1.000
_cell.length_c   1.000
_cell.angle_alpha   90.00
_cell.angle_beta   90.00
_cell.angle_gamma   90.00
#
_symmetry.space_group_name_H-M   'P 1'
#
loop_
_entity.id
_entity.type
_entity.pdbx_description
1 polymer ?
#
loop_
_entity_poly.entity_id
_entity_poly.type
_entity_poly.pdbx_seq_one_letter_code
_entity_poly.pdbx_strand_id
1 'polypeptide(L)'
;LEAAFLKKNLNTVDMVALSGAHTIGKAQCSNFRNRIYGGDTNINTAFATSLKANCPQSGGNSNLANLDTTTPNAFDNAYYTNLLSQKGLLHSDQVLFNNDTTDNTVRNFASNAAAFSSAFTTAMIKMGNI
;
A
#
# COMPACT_ATOMS: atom_id res chain seq x y z
N LEU A 1 -9.20 8.18 3.17
CA LEU A 1 -9.31 6.70 3.27
C LEU A 1 -10.19 6.30 4.45
N GLU A 2 -9.87 6.75 5.67
CA GLU A 2 -10.57 6.39 6.91
C GLU A 2 -12.09 6.57 6.85
N ALA A 3 -12.59 7.72 6.39
CA ALA A 3 -14.03 7.96 6.30
C ALA A 3 -14.77 6.93 5.42
N ALA A 4 -14.11 6.34 4.41
CA ALA A 4 -14.72 5.31 3.57
C ALA A 4 -14.85 3.97 4.32
N PHE A 5 -13.84 3.62 5.13
CA PHE A 5 -13.84 2.41 5.96
C PHE A 5 -14.79 2.55 7.15
N LEU A 6 -14.82 3.71 7.81
CA LEU A 6 -15.73 3.98 8.93
C LEU A 6 -17.21 3.86 8.51
N LYS A 7 -17.57 4.29 7.30
CA LYS A 7 -18.91 4.08 6.73
C LYS A 7 -19.29 2.60 6.56
N LYS A 8 -18.32 1.71 6.62
CA LYS A 8 -18.45 0.26 6.51
C LYS A 8 -18.24 -0.45 7.85
N ASN A 9 -18.26 0.30 8.96
CA ASN A 9 -17.99 -0.21 10.31
C ASN A 9 -16.59 -0.86 10.46
N LEU A 10 -15.63 -0.41 9.64
CA LEU A 10 -14.22 -0.82 9.72
C LEU A 10 -13.41 0.34 10.32
N ASN A 11 -12.67 0.06 11.38
CA ASN A 11 -11.88 1.08 12.06
C ASN A 11 -10.52 1.34 11.36
N THR A 12 -9.72 2.27 11.88
CA THR A 12 -8.40 2.61 11.32
C THR A 12 -7.44 1.42 11.28
N VAL A 13 -7.46 0.53 12.27
CA VAL A 13 -6.62 -0.69 12.28
C VAL A 13 -7.09 -1.66 11.19
N ASP A 14 -8.40 -1.84 11.03
CA ASP A 14 -8.99 -2.67 9.97
C ASP A 14 -8.60 -2.12 8.59
N MET A 15 -8.64 -0.80 8.40
CA MET A 15 -8.20 -0.12 7.18
C MET A 15 -6.72 -0.38 6.87
N VAL A 16 -5.83 -0.18 7.84
CA VAL A 16 -4.39 -0.42 7.64
C VAL A 16 -4.14 -1.90 7.34
N ALA A 17 -4.78 -2.81 8.07
CA ALA A 17 -4.65 -4.25 7.86
C ALA A 17 -5.12 -4.66 6.46
N LEU A 18 -6.33 -4.26 6.05
CA LEU A 18 -6.89 -4.60 4.74
C LEU A 18 -6.10 -4.00 3.57
N SER A 19 -5.50 -2.82 3.76
CA SER A 19 -4.57 -2.25 2.78
C SER A 19 -3.34 -3.16 2.57
N GLY A 20 -2.96 -3.95 3.57
CA GLY A 20 -1.93 -4.98 3.46
C GLY A 20 -2.23 -6.08 2.43
N ALA A 21 -3.46 -6.18 1.90
CA ALA A 21 -3.74 -7.04 0.75
C ALA A 21 -2.87 -6.69 -0.48
N HIS A 22 -2.37 -5.45 -0.57
CA HIS A 22 -1.42 -5.00 -1.59
C HIS A 22 -0.01 -5.61 -1.45
N THR A 23 0.22 -6.52 -0.49
CA THR A 23 1.41 -7.39 -0.45
C THR A 23 1.51 -8.33 -1.68
N ILE A 24 0.40 -8.54 -2.39
CA ILE A 24 0.37 -9.27 -3.66
C ILE A 24 -0.36 -8.50 -4.75
N GLY A 25 -0.12 -8.90 -6.00
CA GLY A 25 -0.86 -8.39 -7.16
C GLY A 25 -0.21 -7.18 -7.83
N LYS A 26 -0.96 -6.53 -8.71
CA LYS A 26 -0.44 -5.50 -9.61
C LYS A 26 -1.41 -4.34 -9.75
N ALA A 27 -0.88 -3.14 -9.99
CA ALA A 27 -1.65 -1.96 -10.36
C ALA A 27 -1.28 -1.50 -11.77
N GLN A 28 -2.26 -0.92 -12.47
CA GLN A 28 -2.03 -0.26 -13.75
C GLN A 28 -1.38 1.11 -13.55
N CYS A 29 -0.50 1.49 -14.49
CA CYS A 29 0.24 2.75 -14.54
C CYS A 29 -0.64 3.98 -14.34
N SER A 30 -1.85 3.99 -14.89
CA SER A 30 -2.82 5.09 -14.67
C SER A 30 -3.09 5.41 -13.19
N ASN A 31 -2.98 4.43 -12.29
CA ASN A 31 -3.27 4.60 -10.86
C ASN A 31 -2.11 5.18 -10.05
N PHE A 32 -0.87 5.12 -10.54
CA PHE A 32 0.32 5.61 -9.83
C PHE A 32 1.17 6.60 -10.63
N ARG A 33 0.85 6.87 -11.90
CA ARG A 33 1.61 7.78 -12.75
C ARG A 33 1.80 9.15 -12.11
N ASN A 34 0.73 9.75 -11.62
CA ASN A 34 0.81 11.09 -11.00
C ASN A 34 1.85 11.10 -9.86
N ARG A 35 1.80 10.09 -9.00
CA ARG A 35 2.72 9.92 -7.88
C ARG A 35 4.19 9.86 -8.32
N ILE A 36 4.55 9.04 -9.31
CA ILE A 36 5.96 8.89 -9.75
C ILE A 36 6.47 10.08 -10.57
N TYR A 37 5.60 10.95 -11.07
CA TYR A 37 5.94 12.16 -11.84
C TYR A 37 5.81 13.46 -11.06
N GLY A 38 5.80 13.41 -9.71
CA GLY A 38 5.88 14.60 -8.87
C GLY A 38 4.56 15.04 -8.23
N GLY A 39 3.52 14.20 -8.31
CA GLY A 39 2.29 14.39 -7.54
C GLY A 39 2.48 14.21 -6.03
N ASP A 40 3.52 13.47 -5.63
CA ASP A 40 3.88 13.23 -4.23
C ASP A 40 5.35 13.54 -3.96
N THR A 41 5.67 13.96 -2.73
CA THR A 41 7.04 14.20 -2.25
C THR A 41 7.60 13.07 -1.39
N ASN A 42 6.75 12.13 -0.97
CA ASN A 42 7.09 11.03 -0.06
C ASN A 42 7.32 9.70 -0.82
N ILE A 43 8.07 9.74 -1.92
CA ILE A 43 8.45 8.56 -2.69
C ILE A 43 9.96 8.43 -2.75
N ASN A 44 10.46 7.21 -2.56
CA ASN A 44 11.85 6.92 -2.81
C ASN A 44 12.18 7.20 -4.28
N THR A 45 13.14 8.10 -4.53
CA THR A 45 13.44 8.61 -5.88
C THR A 45 13.96 7.52 -6.83
N ALA A 46 14.73 6.56 -6.32
CA ALA A 46 15.20 5.42 -7.10
C ALA A 46 14.04 4.48 -7.49
N PHE A 47 13.12 4.22 -6.57
CA PHE A 47 11.90 3.46 -6.82
C PHE A 47 10.98 4.15 -7.84
N ALA A 48 10.74 5.45 -7.69
CA ALA A 48 9.98 6.23 -8.67
C ALA A 48 10.62 6.16 -10.07
N THR A 49 11.95 6.25 -10.13
CA THR A 49 12.70 6.19 -11.39
C THR A 49 12.61 4.82 -12.05
N SER A 50 12.69 3.71 -11.29
CA SER A 50 12.57 2.37 -11.84
C SER A 50 11.19 2.11 -12.45
N LEU A 51 10.13 2.65 -11.84
CA LEU A 51 8.75 2.52 -12.36
C LEU A 51 8.54 3.25 -13.68
N LYS A 52 9.23 4.37 -13.94
CA LYS A 52 9.08 5.17 -15.17
C LYS A 52 9.45 4.40 -16.44
N ALA A 53 10.34 3.41 -16.34
CA ALA A 53 10.71 2.57 -17.48
C ALA A 53 9.49 1.82 -18.07
N ASN A 54 8.55 1.40 -17.21
CA ASN A 54 7.33 0.70 -17.63
C ASN A 54 6.06 1.56 -17.51
N CYS A 55 6.15 2.78 -16.99
CA CYS A 55 5.04 3.72 -16.87
C CYS A 55 5.46 5.10 -17.40
N PRO A 56 5.40 5.30 -18.73
CA PRO A 56 5.76 6.58 -19.34
C PRO A 56 4.84 7.72 -18.89
N GLN A 57 5.32 8.96 -19.04
CA GLN A 57 4.59 10.16 -18.65
C GLN A 57 3.28 10.34 -19.44
N SER A 58 3.22 9.79 -20.65
CA SER A 58 2.02 9.72 -21.48
C SER A 58 1.95 8.36 -22.19
N GLY A 59 0.74 7.81 -22.33
CA GLY A 59 0.53 6.46 -22.86
C GLY A 59 0.86 5.34 -21.86
N GLY A 60 0.69 4.08 -22.27
CA GLY A 60 0.97 2.91 -21.42
C GLY A 60 0.09 2.79 -20.18
N ASN A 61 -1.13 3.33 -20.20
CA ASN A 61 -2.04 3.37 -19.03
C ASN A 61 -2.24 2.00 -18.37
N SER A 62 -2.34 0.93 -19.17
CA SER A 62 -2.59 -0.44 -18.73
C SER A 62 -1.32 -1.19 -18.32
N ASN A 63 -0.13 -0.59 -18.45
CA ASN A 63 1.11 -1.25 -18.04
C ASN A 63 1.08 -1.54 -16.54
N LEU A 64 1.54 -2.73 -16.16
CA LEU A 64 1.42 -3.22 -14.80
C LEU A 64 2.72 -3.05 -14.02
N ALA A 65 2.61 -2.69 -12.75
CA ALA A 65 3.68 -2.79 -11.75
C ALA A 65 3.18 -3.60 -10.55
N ASN A 66 4.09 -4.31 -9.89
CA ASN A 66 3.76 -5.05 -8.68
C ASN A 66 3.44 -4.08 -7.54
N LEU A 67 2.37 -4.36 -6.79
CA LEU A 67 2.01 -3.58 -5.60
C LEU A 67 3.08 -3.72 -4.50
N ASP A 68 3.64 -4.93 -4.35
CA ASP A 68 4.81 -5.21 -3.54
C ASP A 68 6.05 -5.40 -4.44
N THR A 69 7.07 -4.56 -4.24
CA THR A 69 8.33 -4.65 -5.00
C THR A 69 9.35 -5.64 -4.43
N THR A 70 9.13 -6.12 -3.21
CA THR A 70 10.04 -6.99 -2.45
C THR A 70 9.64 -8.46 -2.64
N THR A 71 8.36 -8.78 -2.47
CA THR A 71 7.84 -10.16 -2.60
C THR A 71 6.52 -10.19 -3.41
N PRO A 72 6.54 -9.91 -4.73
CA PRO A 72 5.33 -9.63 -5.53
C PRO A 72 4.19 -10.66 -5.50
N ASN A 73 4.50 -11.91 -5.14
CA ASN A 73 3.58 -13.04 -5.18
C ASN A 73 3.45 -13.76 -3.82
N ALA A 74 4.09 -13.27 -2.75
CA ALA A 74 3.97 -13.87 -1.42
C ALA A 74 3.06 -13.01 -0.55
N PHE A 75 2.12 -13.65 0.14
CA PHE A 75 1.30 -12.94 1.11
C PHE A 75 2.07 -12.83 2.43
N ASP A 76 2.81 -11.73 2.61
CA ASP A 76 3.61 -11.46 3.78
C ASP A 76 3.52 -9.99 4.22
N ASN A 77 4.36 -9.54 5.16
CA ASN A 77 4.34 -8.17 5.67
C ASN A 77 5.32 -7.22 4.95
N ALA A 78 5.93 -7.63 3.82
CA ALA A 78 6.86 -6.80 3.06
C ALA A 78 6.20 -5.52 2.53
N TYR A 79 4.88 -5.54 2.30
CA TYR A 79 4.09 -4.34 2.02
C TYR A 79 4.40 -3.21 3.03
N TYR A 80 4.41 -3.50 4.33
CA TYR A 80 4.66 -2.48 5.35
C TYR A 80 6.12 -2.07 5.42
N THR A 81 7.08 -2.99 5.19
CA THR A 81 8.50 -2.64 5.14
C THR A 81 8.82 -1.75 3.93
N ASN A 82 8.10 -1.93 2.82
CA ASN A 82 8.14 -1.04 1.66
C ASN A 82 7.65 0.37 2.03
N LEU A 83 6.56 0.51 2.79
CA LEU A 83 6.08 1.84 3.24
C LEU A 83 7.10 2.58 4.08
N LEU A 84 7.78 1.88 5.01
CA LEU A 84 8.87 2.45 5.81
C LEU A 84 10.02 2.98 4.95
N SER A 85 10.22 2.39 3.77
CA SER A 85 11.26 2.78 2.81
C SER A 85 10.76 3.75 1.73
N GLN A 86 9.56 4.32 1.89
CA GLN A 86 8.87 5.16 0.90
C GLN A 86 8.67 4.49 -0.47
N LYS A 87 8.44 3.17 -0.46
CA LYS A 87 8.23 2.34 -1.65
C LYS A 87 6.78 1.88 -1.82
N GLY A 88 5.80 2.57 -1.21
CA GLY A 88 4.39 2.36 -1.52
C GLY A 88 4.08 2.77 -2.96
N LEU A 89 3.50 1.86 -3.74
CA LEU A 89 3.24 2.08 -5.17
C LEU A 89 2.14 3.12 -5.38
N LEU A 90 1.00 2.97 -4.69
CA LEU A 90 -0.11 3.90 -4.79
C LEU A 90 0.04 5.03 -3.79
N HIS A 91 -0.52 6.20 -4.11
CA HIS A 91 -0.64 7.29 -3.16
C HIS A 91 -1.36 6.83 -1.88
N SER A 92 -2.46 6.07 -2.02
CA SER A 92 -3.23 5.51 -0.90
C SER A 92 -2.43 4.58 0.01
N ASP A 93 -1.38 3.94 -0.51
CA ASP A 93 -0.53 3.06 0.29
C ASP A 93 0.43 3.91 1.13
N GLN A 94 1.08 4.88 0.50
CA GLN A 94 2.10 5.68 1.16
C GLN A 94 1.54 6.64 2.21
N VAL A 95 0.30 7.11 2.05
CA VAL A 95 -0.35 7.95 3.09
C VAL A 95 -0.58 7.22 4.41
N LEU A 96 -0.52 5.87 4.44
CA LEU A 96 -0.56 5.12 5.70
C LEU A 96 0.71 5.30 6.55
N PHE A 97 1.80 5.78 5.96
CA PHE A 97 3.06 6.04 6.65
C PHE A 97 3.60 7.41 6.23
N ASN A 98 3.11 8.46 6.89
CA ASN A 98 3.36 9.85 6.52
C ASN A 98 3.39 10.79 7.75
N ASN A 99 3.85 10.30 8.90
CA ASN A 99 3.86 11.00 10.19
C ASN A 99 2.45 11.28 10.73
N ASP A 100 1.55 10.29 10.65
CA ASP A 100 0.16 10.41 11.09
C ASP A 100 -0.24 9.23 12.01
N THR A 101 -1.51 9.19 12.41
CA THR A 101 -2.08 8.24 13.38
C THR A 101 -1.89 6.76 13.01
N THR A 102 -1.71 6.43 11.74
CA THR A 102 -1.51 5.06 11.24
C THR A 102 -0.06 4.58 11.34
N ASP A 103 0.92 5.47 11.55
CA ASP A 103 2.35 5.13 11.52
C ASP A 103 2.72 4.03 12.52
N ASN A 104 2.16 4.07 13.73
CA ASN A 104 2.42 3.08 14.76
C ASN A 104 1.92 1.69 14.36
N THR A 105 0.75 1.61 13.72
CA THR A 105 0.21 0.35 13.20
C THR A 105 1.06 -0.19 12.07
N VAL A 106 1.48 0.67 11.14
CA VAL A 106 2.40 0.27 10.04
C VAL A 106 3.73 -0.24 10.58
N ARG A 107 4.35 0.44 11.55
CA ARG A 107 5.61 -0.01 12.18
C ARG A 107 5.44 -1.36 12.85
N ASN A 108 4.35 -1.56 13.59
CA ASN A 108 4.06 -2.84 14.24
C ASN A 108 3.93 -3.99 13.22
N PHE A 109 3.15 -3.78 12.15
CA PHE A 109 2.98 -4.79 11.10
C PHE A 109 4.27 -5.05 10.32
N ALA A 110 5.10 -4.02 10.09
CA ALA A 110 6.41 -4.18 9.47
C ALA A 110 7.38 -5.01 10.34
N SER A 111 7.36 -4.83 11.67
CA SER A 111 8.25 -5.56 12.58
C SER A 111 7.71 -6.93 13.02
N ASN A 112 6.41 -7.19 12.86
CA ASN A 112 5.75 -8.38 13.38
C ASN A 112 4.72 -8.92 12.38
N ALA A 113 5.14 -9.91 11.58
CA ALA A 113 4.29 -10.56 10.60
C ALA A 113 3.07 -11.25 11.23
N ALA A 114 3.19 -11.80 12.44
CA ALA A 114 2.06 -12.43 13.14
C ALA A 114 0.99 -11.41 13.56
N ALA A 115 1.40 -10.20 13.96
CA ALA A 115 0.48 -9.11 14.26
C ALA A 115 -0.30 -8.69 13.01
N PHE A 116 0.38 -8.57 11.86
CA PHE A 116 -0.29 -8.33 10.58
C PHE A 116 -1.29 -9.44 10.24
N SER A 117 -0.87 -10.70 10.22
CA SER A 117 -1.74 -11.82 9.84
C SER A 117 -2.98 -11.94 10.73
N SER A 118 -2.83 -11.71 12.03
CA SER A 118 -3.94 -11.71 12.99
C SER A 118 -4.93 -10.56 12.72
N ALA A 119 -4.41 -9.35 12.52
CA ALA A 119 -5.25 -8.18 12.21
C ALA A 119 -5.94 -8.31 10.85
N PHE A 120 -5.24 -8.81 9.83
CA PHE A 120 -5.79 -9.06 8.50
C PHE A 120 -6.94 -10.05 8.54
N THR A 121 -6.76 -11.18 9.24
CA THR A 121 -7.81 -12.20 9.41
C THR A 121 -9.05 -11.60 10.08
N THR A 122 -8.85 -10.85 11.16
CA THR A 122 -9.95 -10.19 11.90
C THR A 122 -10.68 -9.19 11.00
N ALA A 123 -9.95 -8.36 10.26
CA ALA A 123 -10.53 -7.34 9.39
C ALA A 123 -11.27 -7.95 8.18
N MET A 124 -10.75 -9.04 7.61
CA MET A 124 -11.41 -9.80 6.55
C MET A 124 -12.74 -10.40 7.00
N ILE A 125 -12.79 -10.98 8.21
CA ILE A 125 -14.04 -11.51 8.80
C ILE A 125 -15.06 -10.39 8.99
N LYS A 126 -14.65 -9.23 9.53
CA LYS A 126 -15.54 -8.07 9.65
C LYS A 126 -16.05 -7.60 8.29
N MET A 127 -15.17 -7.50 7.30
CA MET A 127 -15.53 -7.07 5.94
C MET A 127 -16.52 -8.04 5.28
N GLY A 128 -16.37 -9.35 5.51
CA GLY A 128 -17.30 -10.36 5.00
C GLY A 128 -18.69 -10.34 5.65
N ASN A 129 -18.86 -9.62 6.76
CA ASN A 129 -20.12 -9.50 7.50
C ASN A 129 -20.82 -8.14 7.28
N ILE A 130 -20.44 -7.40 6.23
CA ILE A 130 -21.10 -6.15 5.79
C ILE A 130 -22.22 -6.48 4.80
#